data_AF-A0A6A6UDS7-F1
#
_entry.id   AF-A0A6A6UDS7-F1
#
_cell.length_a   1.000
_cell.length_b   1.000
_cell.length_c   1.000
_cell.angle_alpha   90.00
_cell.angle_beta   90.00
_cell.angle_gamma   90.00
#
_symmetry.space_group_name_H-M   'P 1'
#
loop_
_entity.id
_entity.type
_entity.pdbx_description
1 polymer ?
#
loop_
_entity_poly.entity_id
_entity_poly.type
_entity_poly.pdbx_seq_one_letter_code
_entity_poly.pdbx_strand_id
1 'polypeptide(L)'
;MKTFAYFLLSGLAVAQGSTSADCPKLPGGVVMGVPVPMVKEHIPTGCADLEILVARGTSEPDYKEGNGKFGVIIGDPLIGNLTKTLTGARGYPVQYPASNQTGGIVQGGLDVADRLKKMSTECPKMKFVLVGYSQGAAVMHAATNKRIPEELYSKIIALVMYGDPVFKMSAIPAFPAALQSKLLENCAVGDSVSLHKLVVCD
;
A
#
# COMPACT_ATOMS: atom_id res chain seq x y z
N MET A 1 10.61 -13.67 21.00
CA MET A 1 10.84 -13.31 19.58
C MET A 1 9.68 -12.50 18.97
N LYS A 2 8.99 -11.63 19.74
CA LYS A 2 7.88 -10.79 19.24
C LYS A 2 8.22 -9.29 19.17
N THR A 3 9.41 -8.90 19.65
CA THR A 3 9.81 -7.50 19.83
C THR A 3 10.63 -6.94 18.66
N PHE A 4 11.20 -7.79 17.81
CA PHE A 4 12.11 -7.36 16.73
C PHE A 4 11.41 -6.80 15.48
N ALA A 5 10.18 -7.23 15.18
CA ALA A 5 9.44 -6.77 14.00
C ALA A 5 8.82 -5.37 14.20
N TYR A 6 8.41 -5.03 15.42
CA TYR A 6 7.91 -3.69 15.76
C TYR A 6 9.04 -2.64 15.69
N PHE A 7 10.25 -2.99 16.15
CA PHE A 7 11.39 -2.08 16.19
C PHE A 7 11.96 -1.72 14.81
N LEU A 8 11.82 -2.61 13.82
CA LEU A 8 12.25 -2.35 12.44
C LEU A 8 11.31 -1.39 11.69
N LEU A 9 10.04 -1.27 12.11
CA LEU A 9 9.11 -0.28 11.57
C LEU A 9 9.01 1.00 12.42
N SER A 10 9.42 0.96 13.69
CA SER A 10 9.43 2.14 14.58
C SER A 10 10.80 2.84 14.67
N GLY A 11 11.82 2.34 13.96
CA GLY A 11 13.22 2.74 14.11
C GLY A 11 13.72 3.79 13.12
N LEU A 12 12.85 4.46 12.37
CA LEU A 12 13.21 5.65 11.61
C LEU A 12 13.21 6.85 12.56
N ALA A 13 14.28 7.64 12.47
CA ALA A 13 14.58 8.77 13.34
C ALA A 13 13.36 9.67 13.59
N VAL A 14 13.34 10.31 14.75
CA VAL A 14 12.49 11.48 15.03
C VAL A 14 12.82 12.54 13.96
N ALA A 15 12.08 12.54 12.85
CA ALA A 15 12.21 13.52 11.79
C ALA A 15 11.40 14.76 12.18
N GLN A 16 12.07 15.91 12.12
CA GLN A 16 11.50 17.21 12.45
C GLN A 16 10.36 17.53 11.47
N GLY A 17 9.26 18.08 12.01
CA GLY A 17 8.03 18.30 11.25
C GLY A 17 8.22 19.11 9.98
N SER A 18 7.83 18.52 8.85
CA SER A 18 7.75 19.16 7.54
C SER A 18 6.39 19.83 7.34
N THR A 19 6.37 20.91 6.56
CA THR A 19 5.15 21.66 6.22
C THR A 19 4.58 21.13 4.90
N SER A 20 3.35 21.51 4.54
CA SER A 20 2.71 21.13 3.25
C SER A 20 3.51 21.52 2.00
N ALA A 21 4.56 22.34 2.13
CA ALA A 21 5.48 22.72 1.07
C ALA A 21 6.50 21.63 0.71
N ASP A 22 6.67 20.61 1.56
CA ASP A 22 7.71 19.58 1.40
C ASP A 22 7.21 18.33 0.64
N CYS A 23 5.92 18.26 0.32
CA CYS A 23 5.38 17.17 -0.50
C CYS A 23 5.89 17.27 -1.95
N PRO A 24 6.32 16.14 -2.57
CA PRO A 24 6.68 16.13 -3.98
C PRO A 24 5.55 16.70 -4.83
N LYS A 25 5.87 17.68 -5.69
CA LYS A 25 4.90 18.18 -6.66
C LYS A 25 4.44 17.02 -7.54
N LEU A 26 3.13 16.89 -7.72
CA LEU A 26 2.60 15.92 -8.69
C LEU A 26 3.26 16.18 -10.05
N PRO A 27 3.76 15.13 -10.74
CA PRO A 27 4.35 15.29 -12.05
C PRO A 27 3.34 15.93 -13.01
N GLY A 28 3.82 16.79 -13.91
CA GLY A 28 2.97 17.42 -14.91
C GLY A 28 2.24 16.38 -15.77
N GLY A 29 0.96 16.60 -16.06
CA GLY A 29 0.12 15.69 -16.84
C GLY A 29 -0.78 14.75 -16.04
N VAL A 30 -0.69 14.74 -14.70
CA VAL A 30 -1.64 14.01 -13.85
C VAL A 30 -2.99 14.76 -13.80
N VAL A 31 -4.03 14.16 -14.36
CA VAL A 31 -5.41 14.66 -14.27
C VAL A 31 -6.16 13.86 -13.21
N MET A 32 -6.63 14.55 -12.18
CA MET A 32 -7.36 13.93 -11.07
C MET A 32 -8.62 13.18 -11.56
N GLY A 33 -8.76 11.94 -11.11
CA GLY A 33 -9.88 11.05 -11.41
C GLY A 33 -9.74 10.24 -12.71
N VAL A 34 -8.77 10.52 -13.59
CA VAL A 34 -8.62 9.78 -14.86
C VAL A 34 -7.91 8.43 -14.64
N PRO A 35 -8.34 7.35 -15.32
CA PRO A 35 -7.62 6.07 -15.33
C PRO A 35 -6.15 6.19 -15.68
N VAL A 36 -5.33 5.69 -14.79
CA VAL A 36 -3.90 5.53 -14.97
C VAL A 36 -3.64 4.17 -15.62
N PRO A 37 -2.90 4.12 -16.74
CA PRO A 37 -2.48 2.87 -17.36
C PRO A 37 -1.72 1.98 -16.38
N MET A 38 -1.99 0.68 -16.41
CA MET A 38 -1.23 -0.32 -15.65
C MET A 38 -0.08 -0.85 -16.51
N VAL A 39 1.13 -0.94 -15.94
CA VAL A 39 2.33 -1.35 -16.68
C VAL A 39 2.73 -2.76 -16.26
N LYS A 40 2.40 -3.76 -17.09
CA LYS A 40 2.63 -5.18 -16.75
C LYS A 40 4.12 -5.52 -16.62
N GLU A 41 4.99 -4.80 -17.31
CA GLU A 41 6.44 -4.95 -17.24
C GLU A 41 6.99 -4.70 -15.83
N HIS A 42 6.22 -4.03 -14.97
CA HIS A 42 6.58 -3.80 -13.58
C HIS A 42 6.40 -5.00 -12.66
N ILE A 43 5.63 -6.00 -13.08
CA ILE A 43 5.32 -7.16 -12.28
C ILE A 43 6.61 -7.95 -12.02
N PRO A 44 7.10 -8.00 -10.77
CA PRO A 44 8.31 -8.75 -10.47
C PRO A 44 8.05 -10.26 -10.61
N THR A 45 9.06 -10.97 -11.10
CA THR A 45 9.06 -12.43 -11.27
C THR A 45 9.93 -13.12 -10.21
N GLY A 46 9.76 -14.44 -10.04
CA GLY A 46 10.52 -15.22 -9.06
C GLY A 46 10.11 -14.99 -7.60
N CYS A 47 10.88 -15.56 -6.67
CA CYS A 47 10.64 -15.43 -5.23
C CYS A 47 11.43 -14.28 -4.59
N ALA A 48 10.95 -13.84 -3.44
CA ALA A 48 11.54 -12.87 -2.52
C ALA A 48 11.16 -13.32 -1.11
N ASP A 49 11.93 -12.87 -0.12
CA ASP A 49 11.62 -13.17 1.29
C ASP A 49 10.39 -12.37 1.73
N LEU A 50 10.30 -11.13 1.27
CA LEU A 50 9.21 -10.20 1.55
C LEU A 50 8.75 -9.50 0.27
N GLU A 51 7.45 -9.56 -0.03
CA GLU A 51 6.84 -8.78 -1.10
C GLU A 51 5.87 -7.74 -0.53
N ILE A 52 6.09 -6.48 -0.87
CA ILE A 52 5.31 -5.34 -0.39
C ILE A 52 4.36 -4.93 -1.50
N LEU A 53 3.07 -5.22 -1.33
CA LEU A 53 2.03 -4.91 -2.31
C LEU A 53 1.56 -3.48 -2.05
N VAL A 54 1.81 -2.59 -3.02
CA VAL A 54 1.53 -1.16 -2.88
C VAL A 54 0.37 -0.76 -3.78
N ALA A 55 -0.75 -0.38 -3.17
CA ALA A 55 -1.87 0.26 -3.85
C ALA A 55 -1.78 1.79 -3.66
N ARG A 56 -1.58 2.47 -4.78
CA ARG A 56 -1.36 3.92 -4.86
C ARG A 56 -2.62 4.75 -4.57
N GLY A 57 -2.49 6.06 -4.54
CA GLY A 57 -3.61 7.00 -4.41
C GLY A 57 -4.31 7.27 -5.74
N THR A 58 -5.47 7.93 -5.68
CA THR A 58 -6.19 8.36 -6.88
C THR A 58 -5.29 9.22 -7.77
N SER A 59 -5.22 8.86 -9.05
CA SER A 59 -4.42 9.50 -10.10
C SER A 59 -2.92 9.45 -9.88
N GLU A 60 -2.44 8.73 -8.88
CA GLU A 60 -1.01 8.46 -8.79
C GLU A 60 -0.57 7.59 -9.97
N PRO A 61 0.62 7.85 -10.53
CA PRO A 61 1.07 7.16 -11.72
C PRO A 61 1.51 5.72 -11.45
N ASP A 62 1.70 4.97 -12.54
CA ASP A 62 2.41 3.70 -12.62
C ASP A 62 3.38 3.80 -13.82
N TYR A 63 4.43 4.62 -13.70
CA TYR A 63 5.30 4.95 -14.84
C TYR A 63 6.40 3.92 -15.08
N LYS A 64 6.60 3.55 -16.35
CA LYS A 64 7.68 2.64 -16.79
C LYS A 64 9.10 3.19 -16.55
N GLU A 65 9.26 4.51 -16.65
CA GLU A 65 10.55 5.19 -16.59
C GLU A 65 10.50 6.32 -15.54
N GLY A 66 11.51 6.38 -14.67
CA GLY A 66 11.62 7.39 -13.61
C GLY A 66 10.92 7.00 -12.30
N ASN A 67 10.54 8.02 -11.54
CA ASN A 67 9.76 7.87 -10.30
C ASN A 67 8.27 7.82 -10.64
N GLY A 68 7.57 6.82 -10.14
CA GLY A 68 6.11 6.68 -10.18
C GLY A 68 5.65 5.23 -10.23
N LYS A 69 6.53 4.24 -10.06
CA LYS A 69 6.17 2.82 -10.19
C LYS A 69 5.13 2.39 -9.15
N PHE A 70 5.23 2.91 -7.93
CA PHE A 70 4.36 2.54 -6.81
C PHE A 70 3.41 3.67 -6.37
N GLY A 71 3.35 4.76 -7.14
CA GLY A 71 2.84 6.05 -6.70
C GLY A 71 3.95 6.91 -6.09
N VAL A 72 3.91 8.22 -6.34
CA VAL A 72 5.01 9.15 -6.03
C VAL A 72 4.98 9.67 -4.59
N ILE A 73 3.82 9.63 -3.93
CA ILE A 73 3.63 10.22 -2.60
C ILE A 73 4.14 9.27 -1.51
N ILE A 74 3.58 8.05 -1.46
CA ILE A 74 3.93 7.06 -0.42
C ILE A 74 4.75 5.91 -1.00
N GLY A 75 4.32 5.36 -2.15
CA GLY A 75 4.84 4.09 -2.64
C GLY A 75 6.32 4.11 -2.96
N ASP A 76 6.75 5.04 -3.82
CA ASP A 76 8.13 5.15 -4.27
C ASP A 76 9.12 5.47 -3.14
N PRO A 77 8.88 6.48 -2.28
CA PRO A 77 9.74 6.74 -1.13
C PRO A 77 9.83 5.52 -0.19
N LEU A 78 8.70 4.87 0.09
CA LEU A 78 8.65 3.71 0.98
C LEU A 78 9.46 2.54 0.42
N ILE A 79 9.22 2.14 -0.83
CA ILE A 79 9.95 1.02 -1.44
C ILE A 79 11.44 1.36 -1.61
N GLY A 80 11.75 2.59 -2.00
CA GLY A 80 13.13 3.08 -2.14
C GLY A 80 13.92 3.02 -0.84
N ASN A 81 13.27 3.26 0.31
CA ASN A 81 13.91 3.15 1.63
C ASN A 81 13.95 1.71 2.14
N LEU A 82 12.82 0.97 2.04
CA LEU A 82 12.74 -0.40 2.56
C LEU A 82 13.69 -1.36 1.86
N THR A 83 13.83 -1.27 0.55
CA THR A 83 14.68 -2.20 -0.21
C THR A 83 16.19 -1.96 0.02
N LYS A 84 16.58 -0.77 0.51
CA LYS A 84 17.96 -0.50 0.94
C LYS A 84 18.27 -1.11 2.31
N THR A 85 17.27 -1.19 3.18
CA THR A 85 17.43 -1.63 4.57
C THR A 85 17.12 -3.12 4.76
N LEU A 86 16.17 -3.66 3.98
CA LEU A 86 15.71 -5.04 4.05
C LEU A 86 16.17 -5.80 2.81
N THR A 87 17.27 -6.53 2.95
CA THR A 87 17.72 -7.46 1.90
C THR A 87 16.64 -8.53 1.66
N GLY A 88 16.38 -8.84 0.38
CA GLY A 88 15.36 -9.83 0.00
C GLY A 88 13.93 -9.29 -0.02
N ALA A 89 13.71 -8.00 0.27
CA ALA A 89 12.43 -7.33 0.08
C ALA A 89 12.28 -6.79 -1.35
N ARG A 90 11.05 -6.78 -1.86
CA ARG A 90 10.70 -6.12 -3.13
C ARG A 90 9.30 -5.51 -3.10
N GLY A 91 9.07 -4.51 -3.94
CA GLY A 91 7.74 -3.94 -4.16
C GLY A 91 6.99 -4.62 -5.30
N TYR A 92 5.68 -4.75 -5.15
CA TYR A 92 4.72 -5.09 -6.19
C TYR A 92 3.74 -3.91 -6.38
N PRO A 93 3.69 -3.28 -7.56
CA PRO A 93 2.73 -2.22 -7.82
C PRO A 93 1.38 -2.84 -8.17
N VAL A 94 0.36 -2.57 -7.34
CA VAL A 94 -0.98 -3.13 -7.55
C VAL A 94 -1.57 -2.65 -8.88
N GLN A 95 -2.07 -3.59 -9.67
CA GLN A 95 -2.53 -3.37 -11.04
C GLN A 95 -4.01 -3.00 -11.05
N TYR A 96 -4.27 -1.70 -10.95
CA TYR A 96 -5.60 -1.12 -11.04
C TYR A 96 -5.53 0.33 -11.58
N PRO A 97 -6.63 0.93 -12.04
CA PRO A 97 -6.59 2.21 -12.75
C PRO A 97 -6.40 3.44 -11.87
N ALA A 98 -6.43 3.32 -10.52
CA ALA A 98 -6.26 4.44 -9.59
C ALA A 98 -7.09 5.68 -9.99
N SER A 99 -8.40 5.54 -10.18
CA SER A 99 -9.24 6.57 -10.79
C SER A 99 -10.57 6.71 -10.07
N ASN A 100 -11.38 7.70 -10.46
CA ASN A 100 -12.73 7.85 -9.90
C ASN A 100 -13.77 6.92 -10.57
N GLN A 101 -13.33 6.06 -11.51
CA GLN A 101 -14.23 5.14 -12.19
C GLN A 101 -14.73 4.06 -11.24
N THR A 102 -16.00 3.71 -11.41
CA THR A 102 -16.63 2.63 -10.67
C THR A 102 -15.91 1.31 -10.92
N GLY A 103 -15.62 0.58 -9.84
CA GLY A 103 -14.99 -0.74 -9.92
C GLY A 103 -13.46 -0.75 -9.79
N GLY A 104 -12.76 0.39 -9.82
CA GLY A 104 -11.31 0.43 -9.65
C GLY A 104 -10.82 -0.22 -8.33
N ILE A 105 -11.50 0.06 -7.22
CA ILE A 105 -11.22 -0.56 -5.91
C ILE A 105 -11.40 -2.09 -5.96
N VAL A 106 -12.47 -2.52 -6.63
CA VAL A 106 -12.80 -3.94 -6.83
C VAL A 106 -11.76 -4.59 -7.75
N GLN A 107 -11.23 -3.92 -8.74
CA GLN A 107 -10.16 -4.46 -9.57
C GLN A 107 -8.85 -4.60 -8.79
N GLY A 108 -8.41 -3.55 -8.08
CA GLY A 108 -7.19 -3.60 -7.29
C GLY A 108 -7.23 -4.66 -6.19
N GLY A 109 -8.38 -4.85 -5.54
CA GLY A 109 -8.49 -5.90 -4.53
C GLY A 109 -8.46 -7.32 -5.12
N LEU A 110 -8.79 -7.51 -6.41
CA LEU A 110 -8.63 -8.82 -7.08
C LEU A 110 -7.16 -9.05 -7.32
N ASP A 111 -6.48 -8.05 -7.89
CA ASP A 111 -5.06 -8.12 -8.18
C ASP A 111 -4.22 -8.44 -6.94
N VAL A 112 -4.47 -7.75 -5.81
CA VAL A 112 -3.81 -8.05 -4.53
C VAL A 112 -4.03 -9.50 -4.09
N ALA A 113 -5.27 -9.96 -4.12
CA ALA A 113 -5.61 -11.31 -3.68
C ALA A 113 -5.02 -12.38 -4.60
N ASP A 114 -5.08 -12.18 -5.90
CA ASP A 114 -4.57 -13.10 -6.91
C ASP A 114 -3.04 -13.17 -6.88
N ARG A 115 -2.36 -12.01 -6.73
CA ARG A 115 -0.91 -11.96 -6.53
C ARG A 115 -0.50 -12.72 -5.28
N LEU A 116 -1.16 -12.44 -4.16
CA LEU A 116 -0.85 -13.08 -2.88
C LEU A 116 -1.07 -14.59 -2.94
N LYS A 117 -2.19 -15.06 -3.52
CA LYS A 117 -2.47 -16.49 -3.73
C LYS A 117 -1.41 -17.14 -4.59
N LYS A 118 -1.15 -16.57 -5.78
CA LYS A 118 -0.17 -17.09 -6.74
C LYS A 118 1.21 -17.23 -6.09
N MET A 119 1.69 -16.17 -5.45
CA MET A 119 3.00 -16.17 -4.82
C MET A 119 3.04 -17.03 -3.55
N SER A 120 1.93 -17.21 -2.85
CA SER A 120 1.85 -18.15 -1.72
C SER A 120 2.04 -19.60 -2.15
N THR A 121 1.57 -19.96 -3.36
CA THR A 121 1.76 -21.28 -3.97
C THR A 121 3.16 -21.44 -4.55
N GLU A 122 3.63 -20.48 -5.34
CA GLU A 122 4.94 -20.55 -6.01
C GLU A 122 6.12 -20.37 -5.05
N CYS A 123 5.94 -19.56 -4.01
CA CYS A 123 6.96 -19.23 -3.02
C CYS A 123 6.42 -19.45 -1.59
N PRO A 124 6.35 -20.70 -1.10
CA PRO A 124 5.71 -21.02 0.18
C PRO A 124 6.29 -20.31 1.40
N LYS A 125 7.54 -19.84 1.33
CA LYS A 125 8.21 -19.08 2.40
C LYS A 125 8.00 -17.57 2.34
N MET A 126 7.55 -17.04 1.19
CA MET A 126 7.35 -15.60 0.99
C MET A 126 6.31 -15.05 1.96
N LYS A 127 6.61 -13.87 2.51
CA LYS A 127 5.72 -13.07 3.35
C LYS A 127 5.29 -11.80 2.61
N PHE A 128 4.20 -11.20 3.07
CA PHE A 128 3.58 -10.05 2.43
C PHE A 128 3.35 -8.90 3.40
N VAL A 129 3.57 -7.68 2.92
CA VAL A 129 3.10 -6.44 3.54
C VAL A 129 2.13 -5.78 2.58
N LEU A 130 0.99 -5.34 3.10
CA LEU A 130 -0.02 -4.64 2.31
C LEU A 130 0.06 -3.15 2.63
N VAL A 131 0.32 -2.31 1.63
CA VAL A 131 0.41 -0.86 1.77
C VAL A 131 -0.64 -0.18 0.90
N GLY A 132 -1.43 0.72 1.48
CA GLY A 132 -2.47 1.46 0.77
C GLY A 132 -2.44 2.94 1.09
N TYR A 133 -2.55 3.79 0.07
CA TYR A 133 -2.70 5.24 0.23
C TYR A 133 -4.04 5.71 -0.32
N SER A 134 -4.86 6.41 0.48
CA SER A 134 -6.16 6.95 0.08
C SER A 134 -7.07 5.88 -0.55
N GLN A 135 -7.37 5.96 -1.84
CA GLN A 135 -8.10 4.92 -2.57
C GLN A 135 -7.42 3.54 -2.48
N GLY A 136 -6.10 3.49 -2.41
CA GLY A 136 -5.33 2.27 -2.22
C GLY A 136 -5.57 1.58 -0.87
N ALA A 137 -5.91 2.33 0.18
CA ALA A 137 -6.32 1.72 1.45
C ALA A 137 -7.66 0.99 1.30
N ALA A 138 -8.63 1.59 0.58
CA ALA A 138 -9.88 0.92 0.24
C ALA A 138 -9.68 -0.33 -0.64
N VAL A 139 -8.65 -0.34 -1.51
CA VAL A 139 -8.22 -1.55 -2.25
C VAL A 139 -7.80 -2.66 -1.30
N MET A 140 -7.01 -2.33 -0.26
CA MET A 140 -6.57 -3.32 0.73
C MET A 140 -7.75 -3.88 1.54
N HIS A 141 -8.69 -3.03 1.97
CA HIS A 141 -9.94 -3.49 2.59
C HIS A 141 -10.72 -4.45 1.69
N ALA A 142 -10.84 -4.13 0.39
CA ALA A 142 -11.54 -4.97 -0.57
C ALA A 142 -10.85 -6.32 -0.81
N ALA A 143 -9.52 -6.36 -0.75
CA ALA A 143 -8.75 -7.60 -0.85
C ALA A 143 -8.95 -8.50 0.37
N THR A 144 -8.76 -7.95 1.57
CA THR A 144 -8.75 -8.72 2.82
C THR A 144 -10.14 -9.18 3.22
N ASN A 145 -11.18 -8.34 3.09
CA ASN A 145 -12.51 -8.70 3.58
C ASN A 145 -13.27 -9.68 2.69
N LYS A 146 -12.87 -9.85 1.43
CA LYS A 146 -13.68 -10.59 0.44
C LYS A 146 -12.93 -11.65 -0.35
N ARG A 147 -11.60 -11.63 -0.38
CA ARG A 147 -10.86 -12.32 -1.47
C ARG A 147 -9.62 -13.07 -1.05
N ILE A 148 -8.93 -12.61 -0.01
CA ILE A 148 -7.81 -13.34 0.58
C ILE A 148 -8.39 -14.37 1.55
N PRO A 149 -8.18 -15.68 1.31
CA PRO A 149 -8.61 -16.71 2.24
C PRO A 149 -7.91 -16.58 3.59
N GLU A 150 -8.61 -16.90 4.68
CA GLU A 150 -8.10 -16.69 6.04
C GLU A 150 -6.81 -17.49 6.32
N GLU A 151 -6.63 -18.65 5.70
CA GLU A 151 -5.42 -19.46 5.81
C GLU A 151 -4.16 -18.72 5.33
N LEU A 152 -4.32 -17.74 4.43
CA LEU A 152 -3.21 -16.92 3.93
C LEU A 152 -2.93 -15.69 4.80
N TYR A 153 -3.77 -15.37 5.80
CA TYR A 153 -3.52 -14.24 6.71
C TYR A 153 -2.23 -14.39 7.50
N SER A 154 -1.76 -15.61 7.75
CA SER A 154 -0.47 -15.90 8.40
C SER A 154 0.75 -15.49 7.56
N LYS A 155 0.56 -15.25 6.26
CA LYS A 155 1.59 -14.75 5.34
C LYS A 155 1.62 -13.23 5.26
N ILE A 156 0.53 -12.56 5.62
CA ILE A 156 0.49 -11.10 5.78
C ILE A 156 1.11 -10.76 7.13
N ILE A 157 2.19 -10.00 7.16
CA ILE A 157 2.91 -9.66 8.39
C ILE A 157 2.66 -8.23 8.85
N ALA A 158 2.22 -7.34 7.95
CA ALA A 158 1.80 -5.99 8.28
C ALA A 158 0.78 -5.46 7.25
N LEU A 159 -0.10 -4.58 7.71
CA LEU A 159 -0.92 -3.69 6.89
C LEU A 159 -0.54 -2.26 7.26
N VAL A 160 -0.17 -1.44 6.29
CA VAL A 160 0.20 -0.04 6.51
C VAL A 160 -0.66 0.86 5.62
N MET A 161 -1.60 1.56 6.23
CA MET A 161 -2.55 2.42 5.52
C MET A 161 -2.21 3.89 5.75
N TYR A 162 -2.35 4.69 4.71
CA TYR A 162 -2.14 6.14 4.74
C TYR A 162 -3.42 6.83 4.25
N GLY A 163 -4.00 7.71 5.07
CA GLY A 163 -5.24 8.42 4.70
C GLY A 163 -6.40 7.47 4.39
N ASP A 164 -6.65 6.48 5.26
CA ASP A 164 -7.66 5.46 5.03
C ASP A 164 -9.10 6.01 5.09
N PRO A 165 -9.92 5.88 4.02
CA PRO A 165 -11.30 6.36 4.00
C PRO A 165 -12.25 5.55 4.88
N VAL A 166 -11.87 4.37 5.41
CA VAL A 166 -12.73 3.51 6.24
C VAL A 166 -13.30 4.23 7.46
N PHE A 167 -12.57 5.22 7.98
CA PHE A 167 -12.98 6.00 9.15
C PHE A 167 -14.06 7.05 8.84
N LYS A 168 -14.28 7.39 7.56
CA LYS A 168 -15.33 8.33 7.14
C LYS A 168 -16.43 7.67 6.33
N MET A 169 -16.13 6.59 5.64
CA MET A 169 -17.06 5.89 4.78
C MET A 169 -17.52 4.60 5.46
N SER A 170 -18.64 4.67 6.19
CA SER A 170 -19.25 3.52 6.89
C SER A 170 -19.63 2.33 6.00
N ALA A 171 -19.51 2.48 4.67
CA ALA A 171 -19.71 1.42 3.69
C ALA A 171 -18.49 0.50 3.47
N ILE A 172 -17.31 0.88 3.96
CA ILE A 172 -16.11 0.04 3.91
C ILE A 172 -16.01 -0.72 5.25
N PRO A 173 -16.04 -2.07 5.25
CA PRO A 173 -15.85 -2.83 6.47
C PRO A 173 -14.41 -2.69 6.96
N ALA A 174 -14.22 -2.63 8.28
CA ALA A 174 -12.88 -2.67 8.88
C ALA A 174 -12.11 -3.95 8.47
N PHE A 175 -10.79 -3.96 8.64
CA PHE A 175 -9.99 -5.16 8.38
C PHE A 175 -10.45 -6.36 9.24
N PRO A 176 -10.34 -7.60 8.73
CA PRO A 176 -10.63 -8.81 9.50
C PRO A 176 -9.91 -8.83 10.86
N ALA A 177 -10.58 -9.31 11.90
CA ALA A 177 -10.05 -9.29 13.27
C ALA A 177 -8.66 -9.95 13.39
N ALA A 178 -8.41 -11.03 12.63
CA ALA A 178 -7.13 -11.73 12.59
C ALA A 178 -5.95 -10.88 12.06
N LEU A 179 -6.24 -9.78 11.36
CA LEU A 179 -5.26 -8.86 10.79
C LEU A 179 -5.11 -7.55 11.58
N GLN A 180 -6.05 -7.24 12.48
CA GLN A 180 -6.04 -5.98 13.25
C GLN A 180 -4.76 -5.78 14.08
N SER A 181 -4.20 -6.85 14.65
CA SER A 181 -2.93 -6.77 15.40
C SER A 181 -1.70 -6.45 14.53
N LYS A 182 -1.85 -6.44 13.21
CA LYS A 182 -0.79 -6.17 12.22
C LYS A 182 -1.00 -4.82 11.51
N LEU A 183 -2.04 -4.09 11.89
CA LEU A 183 -2.46 -2.87 11.24
C LEU A 183 -1.73 -1.65 11.82
N LEU A 184 -1.18 -0.83 10.93
CA LEU A 184 -0.69 0.50 11.19
C LEU A 184 -1.48 1.49 10.33
N GLU A 185 -2.18 2.40 10.99
CA GLU A 185 -2.96 3.48 10.37
C GLU A 185 -2.20 4.79 10.53
N ASN A 186 -1.84 5.42 9.41
CA ASN A 186 -1.15 6.71 9.35
C ASN A 186 -2.11 7.78 8.81
N CYS A 187 -2.67 8.60 9.70
CA CYS A 187 -3.76 9.53 9.38
C CYS A 187 -3.39 10.99 9.69
N ALA A 188 -3.08 11.79 8.66
CA ALA A 188 -2.59 13.16 8.89
C ALA A 188 -3.58 14.04 9.66
N VAL A 189 -3.07 14.90 10.54
CA VAL A 189 -3.90 15.89 11.25
C VAL A 189 -4.53 16.82 10.22
N GLY A 190 -5.86 16.89 10.20
CA GLY A 190 -6.61 17.66 9.21
C GLY A 190 -6.88 16.94 7.89
N ASP A 191 -6.43 15.69 7.72
CA ASP A 191 -6.80 14.88 6.55
C ASP A 191 -8.33 14.68 6.52
N SER A 192 -8.95 15.13 5.43
CA SER A 192 -10.38 15.01 5.26
C SER A 192 -10.81 13.63 4.75
N VAL A 193 -9.89 12.72 4.49
CA VAL A 193 -10.15 11.32 4.11
C VAL A 193 -10.18 10.41 5.34
N SER A 194 -9.28 10.59 6.30
CA SER A 194 -9.19 9.81 7.54
C SER A 194 -9.52 10.64 8.80
N LEU A 195 -10.32 10.16 9.75
CA LEU A 195 -10.56 10.89 11.01
C LEU A 195 -9.36 10.75 11.97
N HIS A 196 -8.58 11.82 12.13
CA HIS A 196 -7.58 12.14 13.18
C HIS A 196 -6.74 11.00 13.80
N LYS A 197 -5.47 10.87 13.36
CA LYS A 197 -4.22 11.16 14.10
C LYS A 197 -3.02 10.48 13.43
N LEU A 198 -1.93 11.26 13.35
CA LEU A 198 -0.60 11.03 12.76
C LEU A 198 -0.39 11.51 11.30
N VAL A 199 0.21 12.69 11.17
CA VAL A 199 0.87 13.14 9.93
C VAL A 199 2.05 12.21 9.67
N VAL A 200 2.02 11.48 8.56
CA VAL A 200 3.25 10.98 7.93
C VAL A 200 3.35 11.66 6.57
N CYS A 201 3.91 12.86 6.59
CA CYS A 201 4.78 13.33 5.54
C CYS A 201 6.16 13.19 6.18
N ASP A 202 6.94 12.18 5.76
CA ASP A 202 8.39 12.31 5.87
C ASP A 202 8.85 13.01 4.59
#